data_AF-A0A962M6H2-F1
#
_entry.id   AF-A0A962M6H2-F1
#
_cell.length_a   1.000
_cell.length_b   1.000
_cell.length_c   1.000
_cell.angle_alpha   90.00
_cell.angle_beta   90.00
_cell.angle_gamma   90.00
#
_symmetry.space_group_name_H-M   'P 1'
#
loop_
_entity.id
_entity.type
_entity.pdbx_description
1 polymer ?
#
loop_
_entity_poly.entity_id
_entity_poly.type
_entity_poly.pdbx_seq_one_letter_code
_entity_poly.pdbx_strand_id
1 'polypeptide(L)'
;MNVGTYSFDTALKYGLTGVMARCTGIKRDIRLSKLETYSNYYYLNFRSFIGQHGDSYDRYLIRMSEMTESLNIINQVVNKVTM
;
A
#
# COMPACT_ATOMS: atom_id res chain seq x y z
N MET A 1 -14.87 4.45 11.51
CA MET A 1 -15.19 3.60 12.69
C MET A 1 -14.07 3.77 13.71
N ASN A 2 -14.30 4.38 14.87
CA ASN A 2 -13.22 4.82 15.79
C ASN A 2 -12.61 3.70 16.67
N VAL A 3 -12.19 2.57 16.06
CA VAL A 3 -11.56 1.45 16.78
C VAL A 3 -10.13 1.25 16.28
N GLY A 4 -9.18 1.21 17.22
CA GLY A 4 -7.76 1.01 16.93
C GLY A 4 -7.15 2.14 16.10
N THR A 5 -7.51 3.38 16.46
CA THR A 5 -7.07 4.65 15.86
C THR A 5 -5.73 5.10 16.41
N TYR A 6 -4.88 5.66 15.56
CA TYR A 6 -3.64 6.33 15.96
C TYR A 6 -3.29 7.43 14.96
N SER A 7 -2.49 8.42 15.39
CA SER A 7 -2.09 9.55 14.56
C SER A 7 -0.92 9.22 13.65
N PHE A 8 -0.68 10.10 12.67
CA PHE A 8 0.52 10.10 11.84
C PHE A 8 1.81 10.08 12.69
N ASP A 9 1.89 10.93 13.72
CA ASP A 9 3.07 11.04 14.59
C ASP A 9 3.30 9.77 15.40
N THR A 10 2.23 9.15 15.92
CA THR A 10 2.33 7.87 16.61
C THR A 10 2.85 6.79 15.65
N ALA A 11 2.35 6.75 14.42
CA ALA A 11 2.81 5.79 13.42
C ALA A 11 4.30 5.95 13.10
N LEU A 12 4.77 7.20 12.96
CA LEU A 12 6.18 7.50 12.73
C LEU A 12 7.05 7.11 13.93
N LYS A 13 6.67 7.53 15.14
CA LYS A 13 7.41 7.30 16.38
C LYS A 13 7.56 5.81 16.69
N TYR A 14 6.54 5.01 16.39
CA TYR A 14 6.52 3.58 16.67
C TYR A 14 7.11 2.75 15.52
N GLY A 15 7.54 3.40 14.43
CA GLY A 15 8.11 2.72 13.27
C GLY A 15 7.10 1.80 12.58
N LEU A 16 5.82 2.17 12.56
CA LEU A 16 4.80 1.39 11.85
C LEU A 16 5.09 1.39 10.34
N THR A 17 4.81 0.27 9.68
CA THR A 17 5.10 0.08 8.25
C THR A 17 3.90 -0.46 7.48
N GLY A 18 4.00 -0.43 6.15
CA GLY A 18 2.96 -0.98 5.27
C GLY A 18 1.60 -0.31 5.48
N VAL A 19 0.55 -1.12 5.54
CA VAL A 19 -0.84 -0.64 5.72
C VAL A 19 -1.03 0.10 7.04
N MET A 20 -0.26 -0.23 8.09
CA MET A 20 -0.33 0.47 9.37
C MET A 20 0.16 1.91 9.26
N ALA A 21 1.25 2.14 8.51
CA ALA A 21 1.67 3.51 8.21
C ALA A 21 0.70 4.21 7.25
N ARG A 22 0.26 3.51 6.20
CA ARG A 22 -0.56 4.11 5.14
C ARG A 22 -1.96 4.52 5.61
N CYS A 23 -2.53 3.86 6.63
CA CYS A 23 -3.86 4.24 7.11
C CYS A 23 -3.91 5.61 7.80
N THR A 24 -2.76 6.16 8.23
CA THR A 24 -2.67 7.51 8.81
C THR A 24 -2.23 8.57 7.79
N GLY A 25 -2.12 8.20 6.51
CA GLY A 25 -1.74 9.11 5.42
C GLY A 25 -0.26 9.09 5.04
N ILE A 26 0.58 8.25 5.66
CA ILE A 26 1.99 8.10 5.26
C ILE A 26 2.06 7.47 3.86
N LYS A 27 2.47 8.26 2.85
CA LYS A 27 2.61 7.81 1.46
C LYS A 27 3.90 7.02 1.23
N ARG A 28 3.99 5.81 1.78
CA ARG A 28 5.15 4.91 1.62
C ARG A 28 4.74 3.52 1.13
N ASP A 29 5.24 3.16 -0.05
CA ASP A 29 5.23 1.80 -0.59
C ASP A 29 6.59 1.53 -1.25
N ILE A 30 7.31 0.53 -0.74
CA ILE A 30 8.67 0.21 -1.22
C ILE A 30 8.68 -0.23 -2.68
N ARG A 31 7.57 -0.79 -3.19
CA ARG A 31 7.47 -1.27 -4.57
C ARG A 31 7.36 -0.14 -5.60
N LEU A 32 6.98 1.06 -5.16
CA LEU A 32 6.92 2.27 -5.98
C LEU A 32 8.11 3.22 -5.73
N SER A 33 8.93 2.93 -4.71
CA SER A 33 10.09 3.74 -4.35
C SER A 33 11.21 3.51 -5.36
N LYS A 34 11.62 4.54 -6.11
CA LYS A 34 12.68 4.41 -7.13
C LYS A 34 14.01 3.85 -6.59
N LEU A 35 14.35 4.16 -5.34
CA LEU A 35 15.61 3.78 -4.71
C LEU A 35 15.56 2.40 -4.05
N GLU A 36 14.37 1.97 -3.61
CA GLU A 36 14.18 0.74 -2.83
C GLU A 36 13.39 -0.33 -3.58
N THR A 37 12.90 -0.04 -4.79
CA THR A 37 12.14 -1.00 -5.57
C THR A 37 13.01 -2.20 -5.90
N TYR A 38 12.42 -3.37 -5.78
CA TYR A 38 13.07 -4.65 -6.03
C TYR A 38 12.35 -5.38 -7.16
N SER A 39 13.02 -6.39 -7.71
CA SER A 39 12.51 -7.15 -8.84
C SER A 39 12.07 -6.21 -9.98
N ASN A 40 11.09 -6.63 -10.79
CA ASN A 40 10.61 -5.87 -11.94
C ASN A 40 9.37 -5.01 -11.63
N TYR A 41 9.10 -4.68 -10.36
CA TYR A 41 7.95 -3.83 -9.99
C TYR A 41 8.02 -2.44 -10.65
N TYR A 42 9.22 -1.92 -10.90
CA TYR A 42 9.45 -0.66 -11.59
C TYR A 42 8.81 -0.60 -12.99
N TYR A 43 8.67 -1.75 -13.67
CA TYR A 43 8.12 -1.84 -15.01
C TYR A 43 6.61 -2.11 -15.03
N LEU A 44 5.96 -2.18 -13.86
CA LEU A 44 4.55 -2.48 -13.72
C LEU A 44 3.81 -1.19 -13.36
N ASN A 45 2.60 -1.02 -13.90
CA ASN A 45 1.79 0.16 -13.65
C ASN A 45 0.73 -0.17 -12.60
N PHE A 46 0.96 0.25 -11.36
CA PHE A 46 0.02 0.04 -10.26
C PHE A 46 0.04 1.21 -9.28
N ARG A 47 -0.97 1.27 -8.42
CA ARG A 47 -1.14 2.31 -7.40
C ARG A 47 -1.07 1.77 -5.99
N SER A 48 -0.75 2.65 -5.04
CA SER A 48 -0.84 2.39 -3.60
C SER A 48 -1.98 3.19 -2.99
N PHE A 49 -2.56 2.69 -1.90
CA PHE A 49 -3.74 3.27 -1.26
C PHE A 49 -3.40 3.78 0.14
N ILE A 50 -4.01 4.91 0.51
CA ILE A 50 -3.80 5.56 1.81
C ILE A 50 -5.14 5.83 2.49
N GLY A 51 -5.11 5.82 3.82
CA GLY A 51 -6.21 6.26 4.68
C GLY A 51 -5.93 7.65 5.23
N GLN A 52 -6.87 8.16 6.03
CA GLN A 52 -6.76 9.49 6.65
C GLN A 52 -7.09 9.47 8.14
N HIS A 53 -7.90 8.51 8.58
CA HIS A 53 -8.44 8.43 9.94
C HIS A 53 -7.58 7.57 10.87
N GLY A 54 -6.69 6.73 10.31
CA GLY A 54 -5.82 5.86 11.10
C GLY A 54 -6.57 4.71 11.80
N ASP A 55 -7.82 4.49 11.45
CA ASP A 55 -8.70 3.53 12.12
C ASP A 55 -8.61 2.11 11.50
N SER A 56 -9.29 1.15 12.13
CA SER A 56 -9.36 -0.23 11.63
C SER A 56 -10.08 -0.35 10.28
N TYR A 57 -10.97 0.59 9.97
CA TYR A 57 -11.75 0.56 8.73
C TYR A 57 -10.91 1.02 7.53
N ASP A 58 -10.09 2.06 7.68
CA ASP A 58 -9.10 2.48 6.69
C ASP A 58 -8.15 1.31 6.37
N ARG A 59 -7.68 0.59 7.39
CA ARG A 59 -6.82 -0.59 7.21
C ARG A 59 -7.50 -1.73 6.47
N TYR A 60 -8.80 -1.89 6.64
CA TYR A 60 -9.60 -2.86 5.90
C TYR A 60 -9.74 -2.44 4.43
N LEU A 61 -10.16 -1.21 4.17
CA LEU A 61 -10.35 -0.68 2.82
C LEU A 61 -9.06 -0.69 2.00
N ILE A 62 -7.93 -0.30 2.59
CA ILE A 62 -6.62 -0.36 1.94
C ILE A 62 -6.30 -1.80 1.53
N ARG A 63 -6.50 -2.79 2.41
CA ARG A 63 -6.23 -4.20 2.09
C ARG A 63 -7.11 -4.73 0.98
N MET A 64 -8.41 -4.41 1.00
CA MET A 64 -9.33 -4.80 -0.07
C MET A 64 -8.88 -4.23 -1.41
N SER A 65 -8.48 -2.96 -1.43
CA SER A 65 -7.99 -2.29 -2.64
C SER A 65 -6.66 -2.86 -3.12
N GLU A 66 -5.74 -3.20 -2.20
CA GLU A 66 -4.47 -3.84 -2.53
C GLU A 66 -4.65 -5.24 -3.13
N MET A 67 -5.66 -6.01 -2.72
CA MET A 67 -5.97 -7.30 -3.34
C MET A 67 -6.43 -7.12 -4.80
N THR A 68 -7.31 -6.16 -5.07
CA THR A 68 -7.71 -5.83 -6.44
C THR A 68 -6.53 -5.37 -7.28
N GLU A 69 -5.66 -4.54 -6.73
CA GLU A 69 -4.46 -4.08 -7.43
C GLU A 69 -3.45 -5.22 -7.64
N SER A 70 -3.39 -6.18 -6.73
CA SER A 70 -2.55 -7.38 -6.90
C SER A 70 -3.01 -8.21 -8.10
N LEU A 71 -4.32 -8.36 -8.30
CA LEU A 71 -4.87 -9.00 -9.51
C LEU A 71 -4.50 -8.23 -10.78
N ASN A 72 -4.53 -6.89 -10.75
CA ASN A 72 -4.08 -6.04 -11.86
C ASN A 72 -2.59 -6.30 -12.19
N ILE A 73 -1.73 -6.36 -11.17
CA ILE A 73 -0.31 -6.67 -11.35
C ILE A 73 -0.11 -8.06 -11.97
N ILE A 74 -0.84 -9.07 -11.50
CA ILE A 74 -0.78 -10.43 -12.06
C ILE A 74 -1.17 -10.42 -13.54
N ASN A 75 -2.29 -9.78 -13.90
CA ASN A 75 -2.73 -9.67 -15.30
C ASN A 75 -1.69 -8.98 -16.19
N GLN A 76 -1.05 -7.91 -15.70
CA GLN A 76 0.02 -7.23 -16.44
C GLN A 76 1.23 -8.14 -16.67
N VAL A 77 1.63 -8.92 -15.66
CA VAL A 77 2.75 -9.85 -15.79
C VAL A 77 2.43 -10.97 -16.77
N VAL A 78 1.25 -11.60 -16.66
CA VAL A 78 0.81 -12.67 -17.57
C VAL A 78 0.81 -12.17 -19.01
N ASN A 79 0.20 -11.01 -19.29
CA ASN A 79 0.14 -10.44 -20.64
C ASN A 79 1.53 -10.14 -21.23
N LYS A 80 2.51 -9.76 -20.41
CA LYS A 80 3.90 -9.49 -20.85
C LYS A 80 4.74 -10.74 -21.07
N VAL A 81 4.36 -11.88 -20.50
CA VAL A 81 5.07 -13.16 -20.67
C VAL A 81 4.54 -13.93 -21.88
N THR A 82 3.25 -13.79 -22.18
CA THR A 82 2.59 -14.52 -23.29
C THR A 82 2.70 -13.83 -24.65
N MET A 83 3.12 -12.57 -24.69
CA MET A 83 3.46 -11.84 -25.93
C MET A 83 4.97 -11.80 -26.11
#